data_AF-A0A3S5CQC5-F1
#
_entry.id   AF-A0A3S5CQC5-F1
#
_cell.length_a   1.000
_cell.length_b   1.000
_cell.length_c   1.000
_cell.angle_alpha   90.00
_cell.angle_beta   90.00
_cell.angle_gamma   90.00
#
_symmetry.space_group_name_H-M   'P 1'
#
loop_
_entity.id
_entity.type
_entity.pdbx_description
1 polymer ?
#
loop_
_entity_poly.entity_id
_entity_poly.type
_entity_poly.pdbx_seq_one_letter_code
_entity_poly.pdbx_strand_id
1 'polypeptide(L)'
;MAIDVMSKTEDLETVLNQTRQHRQRILETAAKNLRVWFIKVRKIKAIYHTLNLFNLDVTTKCMIGECWCAVSDLDKIHMALRRGMERSNSTLQPILNGLNTNESPPTYHRTNKFTSAFQDIVDAYGVARYREVNPALFTIITFPFLFAVMFGDAGHGLLMFLFGLWMVICEAKLSAKKSDNEIWNTFFGGRYIILLMGLFSIYTGMIYNDIFSRSANIFGSSWYPNYKPSALEANERLQLEPGTVNHTDDRMFAGYPYPFGLDPVWQLATNKIAFTNSVKMKMSIVLGVMHMIFGVSLSLLNYRFYGDHLAIWCEFIPQIIFLSSIFLYLVILIFYKWLAYAAEDSRSAPSLLISKLFKLRLENFNS
;
A
#
# COMPACT_ATOMS: atom_id res chain seq x y z
N MET A 1 7.10 -36.66 72.25
CA MET A 1 7.85 -35.82 71.29
C MET A 1 7.21 -35.82 69.91
N ALA A 2 6.94 -36.98 69.28
CA ALA A 2 6.29 -37.03 67.95
C ALA A 2 4.84 -36.47 67.90
N ILE A 3 4.03 -36.71 68.94
CA ILE A 3 2.64 -36.21 69.00
C ILE A 3 2.58 -34.68 69.12
N ASP A 4 3.49 -34.08 69.89
CA ASP A 4 3.61 -32.62 70.02
C ASP A 4 4.06 -31.96 68.70
N VAL A 5 4.95 -32.62 67.95
CA VAL A 5 5.34 -32.18 66.60
C VAL A 5 4.18 -32.28 65.62
N MET A 6 3.38 -33.36 65.67
CA MET A 6 2.18 -33.51 64.84
C MET A 6 1.12 -32.42 65.13
N SER A 7 0.85 -32.14 66.41
CA SER A 7 -0.07 -31.05 66.80
C SER A 7 0.41 -29.70 66.28
N LYS A 8 1.71 -29.41 66.40
CA LYS A 8 2.30 -28.16 65.88
C LYS A 8 2.23 -28.07 64.36
N THR A 9 2.39 -29.18 63.65
CA THR A 9 2.24 -29.18 62.18
C THR A 9 0.79 -28.96 61.75
N GLU A 10 -0.18 -29.52 62.48
CA GLU A 10 -1.61 -29.30 62.22
C GLU A 10 -2.00 -27.84 62.49
N ASP A 11 -1.53 -27.27 63.61
CA ASP A 11 -1.71 -25.85 63.93
C ASP A 11 -1.09 -24.94 62.84
N LEU A 12 0.11 -25.25 62.38
CA LEU A 12 0.76 -24.53 61.27
C LEU A 12 -0.05 -24.62 59.97
N GLU A 13 -0.61 -25.79 59.66
CA GLU A 13 -1.41 -25.99 58.45
C GLU A 13 -2.73 -25.21 58.52
N THR A 14 -3.37 -25.14 59.68
CA THR A 14 -4.56 -24.29 59.88
C THR A 14 -4.25 -22.80 59.68
N VAL A 15 -3.16 -22.30 60.25
CA VAL A 15 -2.72 -20.90 60.09
C VAL A 15 -2.37 -20.62 58.63
N LEU A 16 -1.69 -21.54 57.95
CA LEU A 16 -1.32 -21.39 56.55
C LEU A 16 -2.56 -21.33 55.65
N ASN A 17 -3.56 -22.18 55.92
CA ASN A 17 -4.83 -22.17 55.19
C ASN A 17 -5.63 -20.87 55.41
N GLN A 18 -5.72 -20.40 56.67
CA GLN A 18 -6.36 -19.13 56.98
C GLN A 18 -5.66 -17.94 56.30
N THR A 19 -4.33 -17.93 56.32
CA THR A 19 -3.52 -16.88 55.67
C THR A 19 -3.72 -16.90 54.15
N ARG A 20 -3.76 -18.10 53.54
CA ARG A 20 -4.00 -18.26 52.11
C ARG A 20 -5.39 -17.78 51.71
N GLN A 21 -6.43 -18.11 52.49
CA GLN A 21 -7.79 -17.65 52.26
C GLN A 21 -7.94 -16.14 52.46
N HIS A 22 -7.27 -15.57 53.47
CA HIS A 22 -7.26 -14.13 53.68
C HIS A 22 -6.59 -13.40 52.51
N ARG A 23 -5.41 -13.88 52.09
CA ARG A 23 -4.70 -13.37 50.90
C ARG A 23 -5.56 -13.44 49.65
N GLN A 24 -6.24 -14.57 49.41
CA GLN A 24 -7.11 -14.75 48.24
C GLN A 24 -8.26 -13.74 48.24
N ARG A 25 -8.93 -13.54 49.38
CA ARG A 25 -10.01 -12.54 49.51
C ARG A 25 -9.53 -11.11 49.23
N ILE A 26 -8.35 -10.74 49.73
CA ILE A 26 -7.73 -9.44 49.45
C ILE A 26 -7.40 -9.32 47.96
N LEU A 27 -6.77 -10.33 47.37
CA LEU A 27 -6.40 -10.34 45.96
C LEU A 27 -7.62 -10.25 45.05
N GLU A 28 -8.71 -10.94 45.35
CA GLU A 28 -9.97 -10.84 44.59
C GLU A 28 -10.61 -9.46 44.68
N THR A 29 -10.57 -8.85 45.87
CA THR A 29 -11.07 -7.49 46.08
C THR A 29 -10.21 -6.46 45.35
N ALA A 30 -8.88 -6.61 45.40
CA ALA A 30 -7.93 -5.77 44.71
C ALA A 30 -8.02 -5.93 43.18
N ALA A 31 -8.17 -7.16 42.68
CA ALA A 31 -8.25 -7.46 41.25
C ALA A 31 -9.42 -6.75 40.56
N LYS A 32 -10.56 -6.62 41.25
CA LYS A 32 -11.74 -5.89 40.74
C LYS A 32 -11.43 -4.41 40.47
N ASN A 33 -10.61 -3.77 41.31
CA ASN A 33 -10.33 -2.33 41.25
C ASN A 33 -9.01 -1.98 40.55
N LEU A 34 -8.09 -2.93 40.44
CA LEU A 34 -6.71 -2.72 39.96
C LEU A 34 -6.68 -2.04 38.58
N ARG A 35 -7.53 -2.49 37.64
CA ARG A 35 -7.61 -1.91 36.29
C ARG A 35 -8.00 -0.43 36.32
N VAL A 36 -8.97 -0.06 37.18
CA VAL A 36 -9.42 1.32 37.33
C VAL A 36 -8.34 2.18 37.98
N TRP A 37 -7.69 1.68 39.03
CA TRP A 37 -6.57 2.38 39.69
C TRP A 37 -5.43 2.65 38.71
N PHE A 38 -5.07 1.65 37.90
CA PHE A 38 -4.00 1.80 36.92
C PHE A 38 -4.33 2.83 35.83
N ILE A 39 -5.59 2.85 35.34
CA ILE A 39 -6.06 3.87 34.41
C ILE A 39 -5.98 5.26 35.05
N LYS A 40 -6.42 5.41 36.31
CA LYS A 40 -6.38 6.69 37.04
C LYS A 40 -4.94 7.19 37.19
N VAL A 41 -4.03 6.34 37.70
CA VAL A 41 -2.61 6.70 37.89
C VAL A 41 -1.95 7.08 36.57
N ARG A 42 -2.18 6.31 35.49
CA ARG A 42 -1.64 6.64 34.16
C ARG A 42 -2.16 7.98 33.63
N LYS A 43 -3.46 8.27 33.79
CA LYS A 43 -4.04 9.56 33.40
C LYS A 43 -3.45 10.71 34.20
N ILE A 44 -3.36 10.57 35.52
CA ILE A 44 -2.77 11.59 36.41
C ILE A 44 -1.30 11.84 36.05
N LYS A 45 -0.52 10.78 35.83
CA LYS A 45 0.88 10.90 35.37
C LYS A 45 0.98 11.67 34.05
N ALA A 46 0.11 11.38 33.08
CA ALA A 46 0.09 12.10 31.81
C ALA A 46 -0.24 13.58 32.00
N ILE A 47 -1.22 13.91 32.85
CA ILE A 47 -1.57 15.30 33.17
C ILE A 47 -0.39 16.04 33.78
N TYR A 48 0.26 15.48 34.82
CA TYR A 48 1.42 16.12 35.43
C TYR A 48 2.59 16.26 34.46
N HIS A 49 2.82 15.26 33.61
CA HIS A 49 3.85 15.35 32.57
C HIS A 49 3.56 16.48 31.58
N THR A 50 2.31 16.68 31.16
CA THR A 50 1.92 17.81 30.30
C THR A 50 2.01 19.14 31.02
N LEU A 51 1.61 19.22 32.31
CA LEU A 51 1.76 20.45 33.10
C LEU A 51 3.22 20.85 33.30
N ASN A 52 4.14 19.89 33.40
CA ASN A 52 5.57 20.15 33.49
C ASN A 52 6.16 20.75 32.20
N LEU A 53 5.46 20.69 31.07
CA LEU A 53 5.87 21.36 29.82
C LEU A 53 5.46 22.83 29.78
N PHE A 54 4.60 23.28 30.69
CA PHE A 54 4.15 24.67 30.77
C PHE A 54 5.09 25.51 31.64
N ASN A 55 5.18 26.79 31.28
CA ASN A 55 5.91 27.75 32.09
C ASN A 55 4.97 28.33 33.17
N LEU A 56 5.49 28.54 34.37
CA LEU A 56 4.74 29.07 35.50
C LEU A 56 5.05 30.55 35.68
N ASP A 57 4.03 31.39 35.55
CA ASP A 57 4.15 32.81 35.89
C ASP A 57 3.94 32.99 37.40
N VAL A 58 5.00 33.39 38.09
CA VAL A 58 5.03 33.57 39.56
C VAL A 58 4.09 34.70 40.01
N THR A 59 3.83 35.68 39.14
CA THR A 59 3.06 36.87 39.49
C THR A 59 1.55 36.62 39.48
N THR A 60 1.06 35.97 38.42
CA THR A 60 -0.37 35.67 38.24
C THR A 60 -0.76 34.29 38.75
N LYS A 61 0.21 33.46 39.16
CA LYS A 61 0.04 32.04 39.49
C LYS A 61 -0.67 31.24 38.37
N CYS A 62 -0.55 31.73 37.12
CA CYS A 62 -1.12 31.08 35.94
C CYS A 62 -0.02 30.30 35.22
N MET A 63 -0.42 29.25 34.51
CA MET A 63 0.47 28.48 33.65
C MET A 63 0.29 28.94 32.21
N ILE A 64 1.40 29.18 31.52
CA ILE A 64 1.46 29.60 30.13
C ILE A 64 2.06 28.44 29.33
N GLY A 65 1.36 28.01 28.28
CA GLY A 65 1.79 26.93 27.40
C GLY A 65 1.54 27.28 25.96
N GLU A 66 2.54 27.05 25.12
CA GLU A 66 2.43 27.14 23.67
C GLU A 66 2.13 25.75 23.10
N CYS A 67 1.18 25.66 22.18
CA CYS A 67 0.81 24.38 21.59
C CYS A 67 0.39 24.51 20.12
N TRP A 68 0.71 23.47 19.35
CA TRP A 68 0.21 23.31 18.00
C TRP A 68 -1.21 22.76 18.01
N CYS A 69 -2.13 23.43 17.35
CA CYS A 69 -3.50 22.96 17.17
C CYS A 69 -3.93 23.10 15.71
N ALA A 70 -4.78 22.19 15.26
CA ALA A 70 -5.38 22.30 13.94
C ALA A 70 -6.40 23.46 13.95
N VAL A 71 -6.29 24.38 12.98
CA VAL A 71 -7.17 25.55 12.85
C VAL A 71 -8.66 25.16 12.84
N SER A 72 -8.98 24.01 12.23
CA SER A 72 -10.34 23.47 12.16
C SER A 72 -10.91 22.95 13.48
N ASP A 73 -10.08 22.74 14.50
CA ASP A 73 -10.50 22.19 15.80
C ASP A 73 -10.44 23.23 16.94
N LEU A 74 -10.19 24.51 16.63
CA LEU A 74 -10.13 25.61 17.60
C LEU A 74 -11.42 25.73 18.45
N ASP A 75 -12.59 25.61 17.83
CA ASP A 75 -13.87 25.69 18.54
C ASP A 75 -14.03 24.58 19.59
N LYS A 76 -13.56 23.36 19.27
CA LYS A 76 -13.61 22.23 20.20
C LYS A 76 -12.73 22.49 21.42
N ILE A 77 -11.58 23.13 21.22
CA ILE A 77 -10.67 23.50 22.31
C ILE A 77 -11.31 24.58 23.19
N HIS A 78 -11.89 25.63 22.60
CA HIS A 78 -12.63 26.65 23.35
C HIS A 78 -13.76 26.06 24.19
N MET A 79 -14.55 25.14 23.63
CA MET A 79 -15.61 24.46 24.36
C MET A 79 -15.07 23.59 25.52
N ALA A 80 -13.95 22.89 25.30
CA ALA A 80 -13.32 22.08 26.34
C ALA A 80 -12.79 22.94 27.50
N LEU A 81 -12.18 24.10 27.19
CA LEU A 81 -11.68 25.06 28.16
C LEU A 81 -12.82 25.68 28.98
N ARG A 82 -13.92 26.11 28.33
CA ARG A 82 -15.13 26.60 29.02
C ARG A 82 -15.72 25.56 29.96
N ARG A 83 -15.85 24.31 29.50
CA ARG A 83 -16.31 23.19 30.34
C ARG A 83 -15.39 22.94 31.55
N GLY A 84 -14.08 23.14 31.39
CA GLY A 84 -13.11 23.04 32.47
C GLY A 84 -13.25 24.15 33.51
N MET A 85 -13.54 25.37 33.07
CA MET A 85 -13.84 26.52 33.95
C MET A 85 -15.12 26.26 34.75
N GLU A 86 -16.22 25.89 34.08
CA GLU A 86 -17.53 25.64 34.71
C GLU A 86 -17.42 24.55 35.79
N ARG A 87 -16.63 23.50 35.54
CA ARG A 87 -16.43 22.41 36.51
C ARG A 87 -15.53 22.77 37.68
N SER A 88 -14.60 23.69 37.48
CA SER A 88 -13.69 24.14 38.54
C SER A 88 -14.25 25.28 39.38
N ASN A 89 -15.42 25.84 39.01
CA ASN A 89 -16.00 27.06 39.60
C ASN A 89 -14.98 28.21 39.66
N SER A 90 -14.04 28.25 38.71
CA SER A 90 -13.05 29.31 38.61
C SER A 90 -13.68 30.54 37.96
N THR A 91 -13.39 31.72 38.51
CA THR A 91 -13.79 33.01 37.93
C THR A 91 -12.87 33.44 36.78
N LEU A 92 -11.71 32.78 36.61
CA LEU A 92 -10.73 33.12 35.57
C LEU A 92 -11.10 32.50 34.23
N GLN A 93 -11.21 33.35 33.20
CA GLN A 93 -11.44 32.90 31.83
C GLN A 93 -10.15 32.35 31.20
N PRO A 94 -10.16 31.15 30.60
CA PRO A 94 -9.02 30.64 29.87
C PRO A 94 -8.81 31.49 28.60
N ILE A 95 -7.60 31.97 28.43
CA ILE A 95 -7.21 32.81 27.29
C ILE A 95 -6.54 31.90 26.25
N LEU A 96 -7.07 31.89 25.03
CA LEU A 96 -6.44 31.25 23.88
C LEU A 96 -6.16 32.32 22.83
N ASN A 97 -4.87 32.61 22.63
CA ASN A 97 -4.42 33.60 21.64
C ASN A 97 -3.69 32.88 20.50
N GLY A 98 -3.96 33.30 19.26
CA GLY A 98 -3.18 32.89 18.11
C GLY A 98 -1.82 33.59 18.13
N LEU A 99 -0.74 32.81 18.16
CA LEU A 99 0.62 33.31 18.06
C LEU A 99 1.12 33.14 16.62
N ASN A 100 1.72 34.19 16.06
CA ASN A 100 2.41 34.10 14.78
C ASN A 100 3.87 33.71 15.06
N THR A 101 4.29 32.57 14.52
CA THR A 101 5.67 32.07 14.61
C THR A 101 6.20 31.75 13.22
N ASN A 102 7.52 31.83 13.07
CA ASN A 102 8.23 31.41 11.86
C ASN A 102 8.65 29.93 11.92
N GLU A 103 8.39 29.24 13.03
CA GLU A 103 8.66 27.81 13.15
C GLU A 103 7.74 26.98 12.23
N SER A 104 8.27 25.88 11.70
CA SER A 104 7.48 24.98 10.86
C SER A 104 6.50 24.16 11.71
N PRO A 105 5.19 24.30 11.50
CA PRO A 105 4.20 23.52 12.23
C PRO A 105 4.30 22.02 11.90
N PRO A 106 3.85 21.13 12.81
CA PRO A 106 3.77 19.70 12.54
C PRO A 106 2.72 19.37 11.47
N THR A 107 2.98 18.33 10.69
CA THR A 107 2.05 17.83 9.67
C THR A 107 1.02 16.90 10.32
N TYR A 108 -0.27 17.11 10.03
CA TYR A 108 -1.35 16.27 10.51
C TYR A 108 -2.27 15.86 9.36
N HIS A 109 -2.32 14.55 9.09
CA HIS A 109 -3.24 13.96 8.12
C HIS A 109 -4.43 13.33 8.84
N ARG A 110 -5.64 13.73 8.44
CA ARG A 110 -6.88 13.12 8.94
C ARG A 110 -7.09 11.78 8.24
N THR A 111 -6.85 10.69 8.96
CA THR A 111 -7.03 9.33 8.45
C THR A 111 -8.35 8.72 8.89
N ASN A 112 -8.94 7.93 8.01
CA ASN A 112 -10.08 7.07 8.30
C ASN A 112 -9.59 5.63 8.51
N LYS A 113 -10.47 4.74 8.95
CA LYS A 113 -10.16 3.29 9.12
C LYS A 113 -9.54 2.62 7.89
N PHE A 114 -9.83 3.15 6.69
CA PHE A 114 -9.33 2.66 5.42
C PHE A 114 -7.96 3.27 5.07
N THR A 115 -7.80 4.58 5.23
CA THR A 115 -6.58 5.29 4.80
C THR A 115 -5.45 5.21 5.83
N SER A 116 -5.73 4.87 7.09
CA SER A 116 -4.72 4.80 8.14
C SER A 116 -3.58 3.84 7.78
N ALA A 117 -3.89 2.64 7.30
CA ALA A 117 -2.88 1.64 6.98
C ALA A 117 -1.95 2.10 5.84
N PHE A 118 -2.49 2.80 4.84
CA PHE A 118 -1.69 3.35 3.74
C PHE A 118 -0.84 4.55 4.20
N GLN A 119 -1.38 5.38 5.09
CA GLN A 119 -0.63 6.48 5.69
C GLN A 119 0.53 5.96 6.54
N ASP A 120 0.31 4.93 7.36
CA ASP A 120 1.34 4.33 8.21
C ASP A 120 2.53 3.80 7.37
N ILE A 121 2.27 3.23 6.19
CA ILE A 121 3.31 2.79 5.25
C ILE A 121 4.12 3.96 4.70
N VAL A 122 3.45 5.06 4.37
CA VAL A 122 4.11 6.26 3.84
C VAL A 122 4.92 6.95 4.94
N ASP A 123 4.33 7.12 6.13
CA ASP A 123 4.98 7.76 7.27
C ASP A 123 6.18 6.96 7.78
N ALA A 124 6.19 5.63 7.57
CA ALA A 124 7.34 4.78 7.86
C ALA A 124 8.56 5.09 6.98
N TYR A 125 8.37 5.64 5.77
CA TYR A 125 9.46 6.13 4.94
C TYR A 125 9.93 7.51 5.38
N GLY A 126 8.97 8.40 5.70
CA GLY A 126 9.25 9.72 6.23
C GLY A 126 7.99 10.56 6.33
N VAL A 127 7.96 11.46 7.32
CA VAL A 127 6.84 12.38 7.52
C VAL A 127 6.95 13.54 6.52
N ALA A 128 5.86 13.80 5.79
CA ALA A 128 5.79 14.86 4.80
C ALA A 128 5.94 16.26 5.43
N ARG A 129 6.47 17.23 4.65
CA ARG A 129 6.60 18.62 5.08
C ARG A 129 5.22 19.28 5.24
N TYR A 130 5.14 20.31 6.07
CA TYR A 130 3.89 21.02 6.31
C TYR A 130 3.29 21.58 5.02
N ARG A 131 2.04 21.17 4.72
CA ARG A 131 1.29 21.51 3.49
C ARG A 131 1.92 21.00 2.18
N GLU A 132 2.70 19.94 2.25
CA GLU A 132 3.11 19.17 1.08
C GLU A 132 1.97 18.25 0.59
N VAL A 133 1.97 17.95 -0.71
CA VAL A 133 1.07 16.93 -1.29
C VAL A 133 1.32 15.58 -0.63
N ASN A 134 0.27 14.99 -0.05
CA ASN A 134 0.36 13.68 0.59
C ASN A 134 0.44 12.55 -0.46
N PRO A 135 1.54 11.79 -0.53
CA PRO A 135 1.66 10.69 -1.49
C PRO A 135 0.75 9.50 -1.16
N ALA A 136 0.32 9.35 0.11
CA ALA A 136 -0.52 8.23 0.55
C ALA A 136 -1.83 8.11 -0.24
N LEU A 137 -2.39 9.24 -0.70
CA LEU A 137 -3.62 9.24 -1.50
C LEU A 137 -3.46 8.44 -2.81
N PHE A 138 -2.32 8.59 -3.47
CA PHE A 138 -2.03 7.88 -4.72
C PHE A 138 -1.62 6.43 -4.44
N THR A 139 -0.84 6.22 -3.38
CA THR A 139 -0.39 4.90 -2.92
C THR A 139 -1.56 3.94 -2.65
N ILE A 140 -2.73 4.44 -2.23
CA ILE A 140 -3.94 3.62 -2.02
C ILE A 140 -4.25 2.71 -3.22
N ILE A 141 -4.07 3.21 -4.44
CA ILE A 141 -4.37 2.47 -5.67
C ILE A 141 -3.09 1.98 -6.35
N THR A 142 -2.07 2.81 -6.45
CA THR A 142 -0.85 2.46 -7.21
C THR A 142 -0.08 1.32 -6.55
N PHE A 143 -0.01 1.27 -5.22
CA PHE A 143 0.72 0.21 -4.52
C PHE A 143 0.07 -1.17 -4.72
N PRO A 144 -1.24 -1.37 -4.44
CA PRO A 144 -1.88 -2.65 -4.73
C PRO A 144 -1.87 -3.03 -6.21
N PHE A 145 -1.96 -2.06 -7.12
CA PHE A 145 -1.89 -2.32 -8.56
C PHE A 145 -0.51 -2.80 -9.01
N LEU A 146 0.57 -2.15 -8.57
CA LEU A 146 1.93 -2.59 -8.89
C LEU A 146 2.25 -3.95 -8.28
N PHE A 147 1.77 -4.21 -7.06
CA PHE A 147 1.83 -5.54 -6.46
C PHE A 147 1.13 -6.58 -7.35
N ALA A 148 -0.06 -6.28 -7.85
CA ALA A 148 -0.83 -7.19 -8.69
C ALA A 148 -0.15 -7.50 -10.04
N VAL A 149 0.59 -6.55 -10.62
CA VAL A 149 1.36 -6.79 -11.85
C VAL A 149 2.49 -7.81 -11.60
N MET A 150 3.07 -7.81 -10.39
CA MET A 150 4.09 -8.78 -9.97
C MET A 150 3.47 -10.13 -9.56
N PHE A 151 2.35 -10.09 -8.85
CA PHE A 151 1.61 -11.26 -8.33
C PHE A 151 0.39 -11.58 -9.22
N GLY A 152 0.59 -11.60 -10.54
CA GLY A 152 -0.49 -11.74 -11.52
C GLY A 152 -0.96 -13.18 -11.72
N ASP A 153 -1.65 -13.75 -10.73
CA ASP A 153 -2.33 -15.04 -10.81
C ASP A 153 -3.73 -14.91 -10.18
N ALA A 154 -4.77 -15.21 -10.95
CA ALA A 154 -6.14 -15.02 -10.50
C ALA A 154 -6.55 -16.02 -9.40
N GLY A 155 -5.97 -17.23 -9.40
CA GLY A 155 -6.25 -18.26 -8.38
C GLY A 155 -5.66 -17.89 -7.02
N HIS A 156 -4.38 -17.54 -6.98
CA HIS A 156 -3.74 -17.08 -5.76
C HIS A 156 -4.30 -15.73 -5.28
N GLY A 157 -4.59 -14.81 -6.21
CA GLY A 157 -5.26 -13.55 -5.92
C GLY A 157 -6.63 -13.73 -5.26
N LEU A 158 -7.41 -14.73 -5.70
CA LEU A 158 -8.70 -15.08 -5.09
C LEU A 158 -8.55 -15.53 -3.64
N LEU A 159 -7.56 -16.38 -3.33
CA LEU A 159 -7.30 -16.81 -1.96
C LEU A 159 -6.91 -15.64 -1.05
N MET A 160 -6.04 -14.74 -1.54
CA MET A 160 -5.67 -13.52 -0.83
C MET A 160 -6.85 -12.58 -0.61
N PHE A 161 -7.70 -12.41 -1.62
CA PHE A 161 -8.91 -11.60 -1.54
C PHE A 161 -9.90 -12.16 -0.52
N LEU A 162 -10.15 -13.47 -0.53
CA LEU A 162 -11.02 -14.14 0.44
C LEU A 162 -10.51 -14.00 1.87
N PHE A 163 -9.19 -14.13 2.08
CA PHE A 163 -8.57 -13.92 3.38
C PHE A 163 -8.70 -12.47 3.87
N GLY A 164 -8.44 -11.50 2.98
CA GLY A 164 -8.65 -10.08 3.27
C GLY A 164 -10.11 -9.75 3.60
N LEU A 165 -11.04 -10.29 2.81
CA LEU A 165 -12.48 -10.11 3.00
C LEU A 165 -12.95 -10.68 4.33
N TRP A 166 -12.48 -11.86 4.71
CA TRP A 166 -12.77 -12.47 6.00
C TRP A 166 -12.32 -11.59 7.17
N MET A 167 -11.14 -10.97 7.10
CA MET A 167 -10.67 -10.03 8.12
C MET A 167 -11.52 -8.76 8.20
N VAL A 168 -12.00 -8.24 7.07
CA VAL A 168 -12.88 -7.06 7.03
C VAL A 168 -14.27 -7.37 7.60
N ILE A 169 -14.85 -8.52 7.25
CA ILE A 169 -16.18 -8.92 7.77
C ILE A 169 -16.11 -9.20 9.28
N CYS A 170 -15.06 -9.85 9.76
CA CYS A 170 -14.89 -10.20 11.17
C CYS A 170 -14.23 -9.08 12.01
N GLU A 171 -14.14 -7.85 11.50
CA GLU A 171 -13.37 -6.74 12.11
C GLU A 171 -13.74 -6.52 13.59
N ALA A 172 -15.03 -6.44 13.94
CA ALA A 172 -15.48 -6.17 15.30
C ALA A 172 -15.12 -7.29 16.30
N LYS A 173 -15.16 -8.55 15.86
CA LYS A 173 -14.82 -9.71 16.70
C LYS A 173 -13.31 -9.80 16.92
N LEU A 174 -12.55 -9.54 15.87
CA LEU A 174 -11.09 -9.59 15.88
C LEU A 174 -10.48 -8.41 16.65
N SER A 175 -11.04 -7.21 16.54
CA SER A 175 -10.57 -6.05 17.29
C SER A 175 -10.82 -6.18 18.81
N ALA A 176 -11.88 -6.88 19.20
CA ALA A 176 -12.19 -7.13 20.61
C ALA A 176 -11.24 -8.16 21.24
N LYS A 177 -10.76 -9.13 20.46
CA LYS A 177 -9.80 -10.15 20.91
C LYS A 177 -8.39 -9.64 20.68
N LYS A 178 -7.88 -8.85 21.63
CA LYS A 178 -6.50 -8.37 21.59
C LYS A 178 -5.54 -9.58 21.57
N SER A 179 -4.84 -9.75 20.45
CA SER A 179 -3.83 -10.80 20.29
C SER A 179 -2.48 -10.25 20.74
N ASP A 180 -1.71 -11.08 21.45
CA ASP A 180 -0.34 -10.76 21.84
C ASP A 180 0.66 -11.00 20.68
N ASN A 181 0.21 -11.61 19.57
CA ASN A 181 1.06 -11.85 18.40
C ASN A 181 1.21 -10.57 17.58
N GLU A 182 2.41 -9.98 17.61
CA GLU A 182 2.74 -8.76 16.86
C GLU A 182 2.51 -8.92 15.35
N ILE A 183 2.89 -10.06 14.78
CA ILE A 183 2.67 -10.37 13.36
C ILE A 183 1.18 -10.25 13.02
N TRP A 184 0.31 -10.85 13.83
CA TRP A 184 -1.13 -10.81 13.60
C TRP A 184 -1.67 -9.37 13.65
N ASN A 185 -1.21 -8.57 14.61
CA ASN A 185 -1.63 -7.18 14.74
C ASN A 185 -1.22 -6.34 13.52
N THR A 186 -0.02 -6.56 12.97
CA THR A 186 0.43 -5.90 11.73
C THR A 186 -0.42 -6.28 10.53
N PHE A 187 -0.69 -7.57 10.33
CA PHE A 187 -1.55 -8.05 9.24
C PHE A 187 -2.99 -7.52 9.36
N PHE A 188 -3.56 -7.50 10.57
CA PHE A 188 -4.89 -6.96 10.82
C PHE A 188 -4.97 -5.44 10.60
N GLY A 189 -3.90 -4.72 10.94
CA GLY A 189 -3.74 -3.29 10.60
C GLY A 189 -3.81 -3.05 9.09
N GLY A 190 -3.15 -3.90 8.30
CA GLY A 190 -3.12 -3.85 6.83
C GLY A 190 -4.29 -4.52 6.10
N ARG A 191 -5.40 -4.86 6.77
CA ARG A 191 -6.50 -5.65 6.17
C ARG A 191 -7.06 -5.10 4.85
N TYR A 192 -7.22 -3.77 4.75
CA TYR A 192 -7.72 -3.12 3.53
C TYR A 192 -6.71 -3.15 2.38
N ILE A 193 -5.41 -3.18 2.69
CA ILE A 193 -4.33 -3.29 1.70
C ILE A 193 -4.35 -4.70 1.10
N ILE A 194 -4.44 -5.73 1.95
CA ILE A 194 -4.50 -7.13 1.51
C ILE A 194 -5.73 -7.38 0.63
N LEU A 195 -6.88 -6.81 1.01
CA LEU A 195 -8.10 -6.89 0.22
C LEU A 195 -7.93 -6.28 -1.18
N LEU A 196 -7.35 -5.07 -1.27
CA LEU A 196 -7.10 -4.42 -2.56
C LEU A 196 -6.04 -5.16 -3.39
N MET A 197 -4.96 -5.64 -2.77
CA MET A 197 -3.93 -6.45 -3.44
C MET A 197 -4.52 -7.71 -4.06
N GLY A 198 -5.39 -8.43 -3.33
CA GLY A 198 -6.10 -9.59 -3.85
C GLY A 198 -7.03 -9.24 -5.01
N LEU A 199 -7.80 -8.14 -4.90
CA LEU A 199 -8.72 -7.70 -5.95
C LEU A 199 -7.98 -7.33 -7.26
N PHE A 200 -6.90 -6.55 -7.16
CA PHE A 200 -6.11 -6.19 -8.33
C PHE A 200 -5.36 -7.40 -8.89
N SER A 201 -4.91 -8.34 -8.05
CA SER A 201 -4.26 -9.59 -8.49
C SER A 201 -5.21 -10.49 -9.28
N ILE A 202 -6.49 -10.56 -8.90
CA ILE A 202 -7.52 -11.23 -9.72
C ILE A 202 -7.64 -10.55 -11.08
N TYR A 203 -7.71 -9.21 -11.12
CA TYR A 203 -7.78 -8.45 -12.37
C TYR A 203 -6.57 -8.69 -13.28
N THR A 204 -5.34 -8.57 -12.77
CA THR A 204 -4.12 -8.78 -13.56
C THR A 204 -3.92 -10.24 -13.94
N GLY A 205 -4.28 -11.19 -13.07
CA GLY A 205 -4.26 -12.62 -13.37
C GLY A 205 -5.23 -13.00 -14.50
N MET A 206 -6.40 -12.37 -14.54
CA MET A 206 -7.34 -12.51 -15.66
C MET A 206 -6.79 -11.90 -16.95
N ILE A 207 -6.10 -10.76 -16.90
CA ILE A 207 -5.42 -10.16 -18.06
C ILE A 207 -4.27 -11.04 -18.57
N TYR A 208 -3.52 -11.68 -17.68
CA TYR A 208 -2.50 -12.66 -18.06
C TYR A 208 -3.10 -14.01 -18.48
N ASN A 209 -4.39 -14.22 -18.25
CA ASN A 209 -5.11 -15.47 -18.46
C ASN A 209 -4.41 -16.65 -17.77
N ASP A 210 -4.03 -16.46 -16.50
CA ASP A 210 -3.38 -17.48 -15.67
C ASP A 210 -4.17 -17.70 -14.37
N ILE A 211 -4.71 -18.91 -14.23
CA ILE A 211 -5.44 -19.40 -13.06
C ILE A 211 -4.72 -20.67 -12.59
N PHE A 212 -3.95 -20.60 -11.50
CA PHE A 212 -3.18 -21.74 -10.98
C PHE A 212 -2.31 -22.43 -12.07
N SER A 213 -1.62 -21.64 -12.90
CA SER A 213 -0.81 -22.13 -14.04
C SER A 213 -1.63 -22.80 -15.15
N ARG A 214 -2.93 -22.51 -15.26
CA ARG A 214 -3.82 -22.95 -16.34
C ARG A 214 -4.50 -21.75 -16.99
N SER A 215 -4.62 -21.77 -18.31
CA SER A 215 -5.34 -20.74 -19.07
C SER A 215 -6.82 -21.09 -19.20
N ALA A 216 -7.69 -20.09 -19.10
CA ALA A 216 -9.12 -20.24 -19.32
C ALA A 216 -9.50 -19.82 -20.75
N ASN A 217 -10.17 -20.71 -21.49
CA ASN A 217 -10.70 -20.40 -22.82
C ASN A 217 -12.12 -19.82 -22.71
N ILE A 218 -12.22 -18.52 -22.45
CA ILE A 218 -13.50 -17.83 -22.20
C ILE A 218 -14.18 -17.39 -23.50
N PHE A 219 -13.43 -16.82 -24.45
CA PHE A 219 -13.97 -16.22 -25.67
C PHE A 219 -13.72 -17.03 -26.94
N GLY A 220 -13.06 -18.19 -26.84
CA GLY A 220 -12.54 -18.93 -27.99
C GLY A 220 -11.18 -18.38 -28.44
N SER A 221 -10.24 -19.29 -28.72
CA SER A 221 -8.93 -18.94 -29.28
C SER A 221 -9.06 -18.21 -30.61
N SER A 222 -8.22 -17.20 -30.84
CA SER A 222 -8.11 -16.52 -32.15
C SER A 222 -7.14 -17.25 -33.11
N TRP A 223 -6.55 -18.34 -32.64
CA TRP A 223 -5.68 -19.23 -33.41
C TRP A 223 -6.34 -20.58 -33.67
N TYR A 224 -6.28 -21.04 -34.92
CA TYR A 224 -6.83 -22.30 -35.39
C TYR A 224 -5.75 -23.13 -36.09
N PRO A 225 -5.50 -24.38 -35.66
CA PRO A 225 -4.59 -25.27 -36.37
C PRO A 225 -5.27 -25.82 -37.62
N ASN A 226 -5.02 -25.22 -38.79
CA ASN A 226 -5.42 -25.81 -40.07
C ASN A 226 -4.29 -26.68 -40.63
N TYR A 227 -4.16 -27.90 -40.12
CA TYR A 227 -3.23 -28.91 -40.62
C TYR A 227 -3.97 -30.17 -41.05
N LYS A 228 -3.50 -30.80 -42.15
CA LYS A 228 -4.02 -32.09 -42.59
C LYS A 228 -3.77 -33.17 -41.51
N PRO A 229 -4.68 -34.13 -41.29
CA PRO A 229 -4.54 -35.17 -40.26
C PRO A 229 -3.22 -35.95 -40.34
N SER A 230 -2.74 -36.23 -41.56
CA SER A 230 -1.47 -36.91 -41.80
C SER A 230 -0.23 -36.12 -41.35
N ALA A 231 -0.30 -34.78 -41.34
CA ALA A 231 0.77 -33.92 -40.85
C ALA A 231 0.79 -33.79 -39.32
N LEU A 232 -0.36 -34.00 -38.67
CA LEU A 232 -0.49 -34.07 -37.21
C LEU A 232 0.12 -35.35 -36.65
N GLU A 233 -0.03 -36.48 -37.35
CA GLU A 233 0.52 -37.78 -36.93
C GLU A 233 2.03 -37.88 -37.17
N ALA A 234 2.56 -37.16 -38.16
CA ALA A 234 3.96 -37.23 -38.54
C ALA A 234 4.90 -36.35 -37.70
N ASN A 235 4.40 -35.27 -37.09
CA ASN A 235 5.23 -34.28 -36.40
C ASN A 235 4.75 -34.03 -34.97
N GLU A 236 5.66 -34.16 -34.00
CA GLU A 236 5.38 -33.90 -32.57
C GLU A 236 5.22 -32.40 -32.26
N ARG A 237 5.78 -31.52 -33.11
CA ARG A 237 5.72 -30.06 -32.95
C ARG A 237 5.42 -29.39 -34.29
N LEU A 238 4.38 -28.56 -34.30
CA LEU A 238 3.94 -27.78 -35.45
C LEU A 238 3.95 -26.29 -35.08
N GLN A 239 4.46 -25.45 -36.00
CA GLN A 239 4.54 -24.00 -35.81
C GLN A 239 3.38 -23.32 -36.53
N LEU A 240 2.47 -22.75 -35.75
CA LEU A 240 1.38 -21.92 -36.27
C LEU A 240 1.98 -20.65 -36.91
N GLU A 241 1.79 -20.51 -38.21
CA GLU A 241 2.25 -19.35 -38.96
C GLU A 241 1.14 -18.30 -39.02
N PRO A 242 1.38 -17.05 -38.57
CA PRO A 242 0.42 -15.96 -38.73
C PRO A 242 0.28 -15.46 -40.18
N GLY A 243 1.12 -15.96 -41.10
CA GLY A 243 1.17 -15.51 -42.49
C GLY A 243 -0.12 -15.82 -43.25
N THR A 244 -0.68 -14.79 -43.86
CA THR A 244 -1.79 -14.85 -44.82
C THR A 244 -1.31 -15.55 -46.08
N VAL A 245 -1.37 -16.89 -46.13
CA VAL A 245 -1.33 -17.57 -47.43
C VAL A 245 -2.60 -17.13 -48.18
N ASN A 246 -2.45 -16.74 -49.45
CA ASN A 246 -3.46 -16.08 -50.31
C ASN A 246 -4.81 -16.81 -50.47
N HIS A 247 -5.04 -17.93 -49.78
CA HIS A 247 -6.30 -18.66 -49.75
C HIS A 247 -7.02 -18.40 -48.43
N THR A 248 -8.26 -17.93 -48.50
CA THR A 248 -9.13 -17.58 -47.36
C THR A 248 -9.34 -18.72 -46.36
N ASP A 249 -9.15 -19.95 -46.80
CA ASP A 249 -9.49 -21.17 -46.05
C ASP A 249 -8.30 -21.71 -45.22
N ASP A 250 -7.07 -21.25 -45.49
CA ASP A 250 -5.84 -21.73 -44.83
C ASP A 250 -5.31 -20.79 -43.72
N ARG A 251 -6.12 -19.81 -43.29
CA ARG A 251 -5.70 -18.85 -42.25
C ARG A 251 -5.65 -19.50 -40.88
N MET A 252 -4.45 -19.64 -40.32
CA MET A 252 -4.24 -20.14 -38.96
C MET A 252 -4.52 -19.10 -37.86
N PHE A 253 -4.61 -17.82 -38.23
CA PHE A 253 -4.98 -16.71 -37.36
C PHE A 253 -6.28 -16.04 -37.84
N ALA A 254 -7.22 -15.80 -36.92
CA ALA A 254 -8.54 -15.28 -37.22
C ALA A 254 -8.55 -13.84 -37.78
N GLY A 255 -7.43 -13.12 -37.70
CA GLY A 255 -7.28 -11.75 -38.18
C GLY A 255 -7.66 -10.67 -37.15
N TYR A 256 -8.12 -11.07 -35.95
CA TYR A 256 -8.38 -10.18 -34.83
C TYR A 256 -7.71 -10.71 -33.55
N PRO A 257 -7.21 -9.83 -32.66
CA PRO A 257 -6.61 -10.24 -31.38
C PRO A 257 -7.68 -10.76 -30.41
N TYR A 258 -7.22 -11.58 -29.45
CA TYR A 258 -8.10 -12.10 -28.39
C TYR A 258 -8.75 -10.93 -27.61
N PRO A 259 -10.08 -10.95 -27.40
CA PRO A 259 -10.81 -9.79 -26.87
C PRO A 259 -10.37 -9.31 -25.48
N PHE A 260 -9.84 -10.19 -24.64
CA PHE A 260 -9.51 -9.87 -23.25
C PHE A 260 -8.32 -10.67 -22.72
N GLY A 261 -7.18 -10.00 -22.51
CA GLY A 261 -5.98 -10.63 -21.97
C GLY A 261 -5.17 -11.42 -23.00
N LEU A 262 -4.42 -12.41 -22.53
CA LEU A 262 -3.61 -13.29 -23.39
C LEU A 262 -4.42 -14.46 -23.95
N ASP A 263 -4.18 -14.79 -25.22
CA ASP A 263 -4.84 -15.93 -25.88
C ASP A 263 -4.48 -17.25 -25.16
N PRO A 264 -5.47 -18.10 -24.82
CA PRO A 264 -5.24 -19.41 -24.18
C PRO A 264 -4.25 -20.32 -24.91
N VAL A 265 -4.12 -20.21 -26.24
CA VAL A 265 -3.23 -21.08 -27.04
C VAL A 265 -1.76 -20.95 -26.63
N TRP A 266 -1.34 -19.78 -26.12
CA TRP A 266 0.02 -19.58 -25.65
C TRP A 266 0.40 -20.48 -24.47
N GLN A 267 -0.55 -21.01 -23.71
CA GLN A 267 -0.22 -21.92 -22.61
C GLN A 267 0.25 -23.30 -23.10
N LEU A 268 -0.22 -23.72 -24.28
CA LEU A 268 0.18 -24.96 -24.96
C LEU A 268 1.48 -24.80 -25.76
N ALA A 269 1.84 -23.57 -26.12
CA ALA A 269 2.97 -23.27 -26.98
C ALA A 269 4.33 -23.50 -26.28
N THR A 270 5.29 -24.08 -27.00
CA THR A 270 6.65 -24.29 -26.50
C THR A 270 7.44 -22.98 -26.37
N ASN A 271 7.13 -21.99 -27.23
CA ASN A 271 7.75 -20.67 -27.25
C ASN A 271 7.08 -19.64 -26.32
N LYS A 272 6.19 -20.07 -25.42
CA LYS A 272 5.44 -19.18 -24.52
C LYS A 272 6.33 -18.23 -23.72
N ILE A 273 7.43 -18.74 -23.19
CA ILE A 273 8.34 -17.99 -22.31
C ILE A 273 8.94 -16.79 -23.06
N ALA A 274 9.35 -16.99 -24.32
CA ALA A 274 9.93 -15.93 -25.14
C ALA A 274 8.90 -14.81 -25.40
N PHE A 275 7.65 -15.18 -25.73
CA PHE A 275 6.57 -14.24 -25.96
C PHE A 275 6.17 -13.49 -24.68
N THR A 276 5.86 -14.21 -23.60
CA THR A 276 5.41 -13.61 -22.33
C THR A 276 6.48 -12.72 -21.71
N ASN A 277 7.76 -13.10 -21.81
CA ASN A 277 8.85 -12.26 -21.31
C ASN A 277 8.97 -10.96 -22.10
N SER A 278 8.82 -11.01 -23.43
CA SER A 278 8.85 -9.80 -24.27
C SER A 278 7.71 -8.84 -23.94
N VAL A 279 6.49 -9.37 -23.73
CA VAL A 279 5.31 -8.57 -23.36
C VAL A 279 5.48 -7.99 -21.95
N LYS A 280 5.82 -8.82 -20.96
CA LYS A 280 6.00 -8.38 -19.57
C LYS A 280 7.09 -7.32 -19.44
N MET A 281 8.23 -7.49 -20.11
CA MET A 281 9.30 -6.49 -20.08
C MET A 281 8.83 -5.13 -20.64
N LYS A 282 8.15 -5.11 -21.78
CA LYS A 282 7.64 -3.87 -22.40
C LYS A 282 6.56 -3.22 -21.53
N MET A 283 5.62 -4.00 -21.00
CA MET A 283 4.59 -3.49 -20.10
C MET A 283 5.18 -2.90 -18.82
N SER A 284 6.19 -3.53 -18.22
CA SER A 284 6.89 -2.99 -17.05
C SER A 284 7.57 -1.65 -17.34
N ILE A 285 8.19 -1.49 -18.51
CA ILE A 285 8.78 -0.21 -18.93
C ILE A 285 7.69 0.87 -19.06
N VAL A 286 6.58 0.57 -19.73
CA VAL A 286 5.48 1.53 -19.92
C VAL A 286 4.89 1.97 -18.57
N LEU A 287 4.57 1.01 -17.69
CA LEU A 287 4.04 1.30 -16.36
C LEU A 287 5.03 2.10 -15.50
N GLY A 288 6.31 1.74 -15.52
CA GLY A 288 7.36 2.43 -14.77
C GLY A 288 7.55 3.89 -15.21
N VAL A 289 7.61 4.12 -16.53
CA VAL A 289 7.79 5.48 -17.08
C VAL A 289 6.56 6.36 -16.77
N MET A 290 5.35 5.83 -16.93
CA MET A 290 4.13 6.57 -16.56
C MET A 290 4.08 6.91 -15.07
N HIS A 291 4.45 5.96 -14.19
CA HIS A 291 4.48 6.19 -12.74
C HIS A 291 5.53 7.23 -12.34
N MET A 292 6.72 7.22 -12.95
CA MET A 292 7.76 8.22 -12.69
C MET A 292 7.35 9.62 -13.17
N ILE A 293 6.80 9.74 -14.39
CA ILE A 293 6.31 11.03 -14.92
C ILE A 293 5.21 11.58 -14.01
N PHE A 294 4.31 10.73 -13.53
CA PHE A 294 3.28 11.12 -12.56
C PHE A 294 3.89 11.65 -11.26
N GLY A 295 4.88 10.97 -10.69
CA GLY A 295 5.58 11.42 -9.49
C GLY A 295 6.25 12.78 -9.66
N VAL A 296 6.98 12.99 -10.76
CA VAL A 296 7.59 14.30 -11.07
C VAL A 296 6.53 15.37 -11.32
N SER A 297 5.39 15.02 -11.91
CA SER A 297 4.29 15.99 -12.12
C SER A 297 3.70 16.51 -10.80
N LEU A 298 3.75 15.74 -9.71
CA LEU A 298 3.31 16.19 -8.38
C LEU A 298 4.24 17.25 -7.78
N SER A 299 5.54 17.25 -8.11
CA SER A 299 6.46 18.26 -7.60
C SER A 299 6.10 19.67 -8.11
N LEU A 300 5.59 19.78 -9.33
CA LEU A 300 5.06 21.04 -9.88
C LEU A 300 3.95 21.63 -9.01
N LEU A 301 3.05 20.80 -8.48
CA LEU A 301 1.97 21.25 -7.59
C LEU A 301 2.55 21.82 -6.29
N ASN A 302 3.59 21.18 -5.74
CA ASN A 302 4.29 21.66 -4.56
C ASN A 302 4.98 23.01 -4.83
N TYR A 303 5.80 23.13 -5.89
CA TYR A 303 6.49 24.40 -6.18
C TYR A 303 5.52 25.54 -6.43
N ARG A 304 4.39 25.28 -7.13
CA ARG A 304 3.33 26.26 -7.33
C ARG A 304 2.66 26.67 -6.02
N PHE A 305 2.47 25.74 -5.08
CA PHE A 305 1.88 26.04 -3.77
C PHE A 305 2.80 26.89 -2.90
N TYR A 306 4.11 26.61 -2.91
CA TYR A 306 5.10 27.38 -2.15
C TYR A 306 5.54 28.69 -2.84
N GLY A 307 5.15 28.92 -4.09
CA GLY A 307 5.51 30.11 -4.87
C GLY A 307 6.98 30.13 -5.33
N ASP A 308 7.65 28.97 -5.37
CA ASP A 308 9.05 28.86 -5.77
C ASP A 308 9.17 28.74 -7.30
N HIS A 309 9.22 29.90 -7.96
CA HIS A 309 9.37 29.96 -9.41
C HIS A 309 10.75 29.49 -9.89
N LEU A 310 11.79 29.62 -9.06
CA LEU A 310 13.15 29.22 -9.43
C LEU A 310 13.22 27.70 -9.57
N ALA A 311 12.65 26.96 -8.62
CA ALA A 311 12.59 25.50 -8.70
C ALA A 311 11.81 25.01 -9.93
N ILE A 312 10.75 25.72 -10.36
CA ILE A 312 10.01 25.35 -11.57
C ILE A 312 10.91 25.43 -12.81
N TRP A 313 11.66 26.53 -12.97
CA TRP A 313 12.49 26.75 -14.15
C TRP A 313 13.80 25.95 -14.14
N CYS A 314 14.44 25.82 -12.97
CA CYS A 314 15.76 25.20 -12.85
C CYS A 314 15.72 23.71 -12.54
N GLU A 315 14.66 23.20 -11.90
CA GLU A 315 14.56 21.80 -11.48
C GLU A 315 13.51 21.05 -12.31
N PHE A 316 12.24 21.48 -12.24
CA PHE A 316 11.13 20.74 -12.87
C PHE A 316 11.22 20.68 -14.39
N ILE A 317 11.43 21.81 -15.07
CA ILE A 317 11.46 21.87 -16.53
C ILE A 317 12.61 21.02 -17.12
N PRO A 318 13.87 21.16 -16.66
CA PRO A 318 14.95 20.30 -17.14
C PRO A 318 14.69 18.82 -16.86
N GLN A 319 14.15 18.48 -15.69
CA GLN A 319 13.86 17.11 -15.30
C GLN A 319 12.80 16.46 -16.21
N ILE A 320 11.69 17.17 -16.49
CA ILE A 320 10.61 16.61 -17.33
C ILE A 320 11.03 16.51 -18.80
N ILE A 321 11.80 17.47 -19.31
CA ILE A 321 12.33 17.43 -20.69
C ILE A 321 13.25 16.23 -20.84
N PHE A 322 14.20 16.06 -19.92
CA PHE A 322 15.15 14.94 -19.96
C PHE A 322 14.46 13.58 -19.85
N LEU A 323 13.51 13.44 -18.91
CA LEU A 323 12.75 12.20 -18.73
C LEU A 323 11.92 11.88 -19.98
N SER A 324 11.27 12.89 -20.56
CA SER A 324 10.41 12.72 -21.74
C SER A 324 11.23 12.40 -23.00
N SER A 325 12.37 13.06 -23.21
CA SER A 325 13.17 12.84 -24.43
C SER A 325 13.74 11.44 -24.55
N ILE A 326 14.07 10.79 -23.42
CA ILE A 326 14.65 9.44 -23.41
C ILE A 326 13.57 8.37 -23.23
N PHE A 327 12.83 8.45 -22.12
CA PHE A 327 11.98 7.35 -21.69
C PHE A 327 10.59 7.38 -22.31
N LEU A 328 9.99 8.57 -22.47
CA LEU A 328 8.71 8.68 -23.16
C LEU A 328 8.87 8.37 -24.65
N TYR A 329 9.98 8.79 -25.27
CA TYR A 329 10.33 8.37 -26.63
C TYR A 329 10.41 6.84 -26.78
N LEU A 330 11.03 6.15 -25.82
CA LEU A 330 11.07 4.68 -25.81
C LEU A 330 9.66 4.06 -25.75
N VAL A 331 8.77 4.61 -24.91
CA VAL A 331 7.38 4.16 -24.81
C VAL A 331 6.65 4.36 -26.14
N ILE A 332 6.82 5.52 -26.79
CA ILE A 332 6.24 5.79 -28.11
C ILE A 332 6.74 4.78 -29.15
N LEU A 333 8.03 4.44 -29.15
CA LEU A 333 8.59 3.42 -30.05
C LEU A 333 8.01 2.02 -29.81
N ILE A 334 7.69 1.66 -28.56
CA ILE A 334 7.05 0.37 -28.24
C ILE A 334 5.66 0.32 -28.88
N PHE A 335 4.83 1.34 -28.68
CA PHE A 335 3.50 1.42 -29.28
C PHE A 335 3.55 1.50 -30.80
N TYR A 336 4.47 2.30 -31.36
CA TYR A 336 4.68 2.37 -32.80
C TYR A 336 5.05 1.00 -33.37
N LYS A 337 5.96 0.27 -32.73
CA LYS A 337 6.34 -1.08 -33.18
C LYS A 337 5.15 -2.05 -33.13
N TRP A 338 4.30 -1.95 -32.12
CA TRP A 338 3.10 -2.79 -32.02
C TRP A 338 2.05 -2.50 -33.10
N LEU A 339 1.98 -1.27 -33.62
CA LEU A 339 1.02 -0.87 -34.65
C LEU A 339 1.56 -1.03 -36.08
N ALA A 340 2.84 -0.77 -36.31
CA ALA A 340 3.41 -0.64 -37.65
C ALA A 340 3.93 -1.95 -38.27
N TYR A 341 4.28 -2.96 -37.46
CA TYR A 341 4.85 -4.21 -37.96
C TYR A 341 3.90 -5.38 -37.76
N ALA A 342 3.43 -5.96 -38.87
CA ALA A 342 2.66 -7.19 -38.90
C ALA A 342 3.56 -8.42 -39.16
N ALA A 343 2.96 -9.61 -39.19
CA ALA A 343 3.66 -10.87 -39.47
C ALA A 343 4.37 -10.89 -40.83
N GLU A 344 3.80 -10.21 -41.83
CA GLU A 344 4.31 -10.13 -43.20
C GLU A 344 5.66 -9.39 -43.26
N ASP A 345 5.86 -8.39 -42.40
CA ASP A 345 7.09 -7.57 -42.32
C ASP A 345 8.10 -8.06 -41.28
N SER A 346 7.91 -9.27 -40.75
CA SER A 346 8.70 -9.81 -39.62
C SER A 346 10.22 -9.79 -39.85
N ARG A 347 10.69 -9.95 -41.09
CA ARG A 347 12.12 -9.90 -41.46
C ARG A 347 12.74 -8.50 -41.34
N SER A 348 11.93 -7.45 -41.45
CA SER A 348 12.37 -6.05 -41.40
C SER A 348 12.18 -5.39 -40.03
N ALA A 349 11.61 -6.12 -39.06
CA ALA A 349 11.26 -5.58 -37.76
C ALA A 349 12.51 -5.22 -36.93
N PRO A 350 12.73 -3.94 -36.60
CA PRO A 350 13.95 -3.50 -35.91
C PRO A 350 13.98 -3.96 -34.44
N SER A 351 15.16 -4.27 -33.94
CA SER A 351 15.37 -4.57 -32.51
C SER A 351 15.34 -3.27 -31.70
N LEU A 352 14.39 -3.14 -30.76
CA LEU A 352 14.21 -1.91 -29.98
C LEU A 352 15.40 -1.61 -29.05
N LEU A 353 15.94 -2.66 -28.40
CA LEU A 353 17.04 -2.54 -27.43
C LEU A 353 18.39 -2.28 -28.09
N ILE A 354 18.74 -3.06 -29.13
CA ILE A 354 20.09 -3.08 -29.69
C ILE A 354 20.26 -2.01 -30.78
N SER A 355 19.27 -1.80 -31.65
CA SER A 355 19.46 -0.95 -32.85
C SER A 355 19.13 0.53 -32.66
N LYS A 356 18.37 0.94 -31.65
CA LYS A 356 17.99 2.36 -31.49
C LYS A 356 18.52 2.99 -30.21
N LEU A 357 18.49 2.30 -29.07
CA LEU A 357 18.94 2.89 -27.80
C LEU A 357 20.49 3.00 -27.74
N PHE A 358 21.20 1.95 -28.17
CA PHE A 358 22.67 1.97 -28.24
C PHE A 358 23.18 2.82 -29.41
N LYS A 359 22.54 2.77 -30.58
CA LYS A 359 22.95 3.55 -31.75
C LYS A 359 22.77 5.05 -31.56
N LEU A 360 21.66 5.50 -30.96
CA LEU A 360 21.39 6.91 -30.66
C LEU A 360 22.34 7.46 -29.58
N ARG A 361 22.91 6.60 -28.72
CA ARG A 361 23.96 6.99 -27.77
C ARG A 361 25.36 6.95 -28.38
N LEU A 362 25.69 5.98 -29.23
CA LEU A 362 27.04 5.78 -29.78
C LEU A 362 27.33 6.63 -31.03
N GLU A 363 26.35 6.93 -31.88
CA GLU A 363 26.57 7.81 -33.04
C GLU A 363 26.84 9.26 -32.62
N ASN A 364 26.33 9.70 -31.45
CA ASN A 364 26.62 11.02 -30.88
C ASN A 364 28.00 11.12 -30.19
N PHE A 365 28.73 10.01 -29.99
CA PHE A 365 30.10 10.01 -29.46
C PHE A 365 31.17 9.84 -30.54
N ASN A 366 30.77 9.53 -31.79
CA ASN A 366 31.66 9.31 -32.92
C ASN A 366 31.60 10.44 -33.98
N SER A 367 31.07 11.61 -33.62
CA SER A 367 31.08 12.83 -34.45
C SER A 367 31.86 13.94 -33.79
#